data_AF-A0A2G9T385-F1
#
_entry.id   AF-A0A2G9T385-F1
#
_cell.length_a   1.000
_cell.length_b   1.000
_cell.length_c   1.000
_cell.angle_alpha   90.00
_cell.angle_beta   90.00
_cell.angle_gamma   90.00
#
_symmetry.space_group_name_H-M   'P 1'
#
loop_
_entity.id
_entity.type
_entity.pdbx_description
1 polymer ?
#
loop_
_entity_poly.entity_id
_entity_poly.type
_entity_poly.pdbx_seq_one_letter_code
_entity_poly.pdbx_strand_id
1 'polypeptide(L)'
;MSGDVEWRAARSELGCSSKQEPSVISLTPEEISNKKFSLEYNCAQDCYTRGTETIKGWSAYANFNGSVQRKQESDWKMAYLCRSENEKEAEVSLICSTSFHQ
;
A
#
# COMPACT_ATOMS: atom_id res chain seq x y z
N MET A 1 -23.15 0.47 -14.76
CA MET A 1 -23.28 1.12 -13.44
C MET A 1 -22.61 0.21 -12.44
N SER A 2 -21.62 0.76 -11.72
CA SER A 2 -20.56 0.05 -10.97
C SER A 2 -21.13 -0.65 -9.73
N GLY A 3 -21.06 -1.98 -9.68
CA GLY A 3 -21.42 -2.80 -8.51
C GLY A 3 -20.21 -3.36 -7.75
N ASP A 4 -18.98 -3.07 -8.19
CA ASP A 4 -17.76 -3.66 -7.65
C ASP A 4 -17.15 -2.88 -6.47
N VAL A 5 -17.71 -1.73 -6.10
CA VAL A 5 -17.11 -0.83 -5.11
C VAL A 5 -17.67 -1.07 -3.70
N GLU A 6 -18.87 -1.64 -3.56
CA GLU A 6 -19.57 -1.75 -2.27
C GLU A 6 -19.16 -2.95 -1.42
N TRP A 7 -18.55 -4.01 -1.99
CA TRP A 7 -18.17 -5.19 -1.23
C TRP A 7 -16.84 -5.05 -0.44
N ARG A 8 -16.04 -4.02 -0.74
CA ARG A 8 -14.76 -3.77 -0.03
C ARG A 8 -14.92 -2.95 1.25
N ALA A 9 -16.08 -2.34 1.48
CA ALA A 9 -16.29 -1.38 2.57
C ALA A 9 -16.92 -1.99 3.84
N ALA A 10 -17.45 -3.21 3.80
CA ALA A 10 -18.17 -3.79 4.93
C ALA A 10 -17.30 -4.77 5.73
N ARG A 11 -16.44 -4.24 6.61
CA ARG A 11 -16.01 -4.90 7.89
C ARG A 11 -14.91 -4.11 8.61
N SER A 12 -15.21 -2.86 8.94
CA SER A 12 -14.66 -2.32 10.17
C SER A 12 -15.18 -3.18 11.33
N GLU A 13 -14.33 -3.41 12.33
CA GLU A 13 -14.52 -4.20 13.55
C GLU A 13 -14.06 -5.68 13.46
N LEU A 14 -13.09 -5.98 14.34
CA LEU A 14 -12.42 -7.26 14.64
C LEU A 14 -11.02 -7.42 14.05
N GLY A 15 -10.02 -7.25 14.92
CA GLY A 15 -8.64 -7.63 14.67
C GLY A 15 -8.55 -9.12 14.33
N CYS A 16 -8.10 -9.41 13.12
CA CYS A 16 -7.63 -10.72 12.71
C CYS A 16 -6.82 -10.51 11.44
N SER A 17 -5.58 -11.02 11.44
CA SER A 17 -4.64 -10.96 10.33
C SER A 17 -5.28 -11.49 9.04
N SER A 18 -5.90 -10.60 8.26
CA SER A 18 -6.23 -10.89 6.88
C SER A 18 -4.89 -11.08 6.17
N LYS A 19 -4.55 -12.32 5.82
CA LYS A 19 -3.48 -12.60 4.86
C LYS A 19 -3.84 -11.82 3.59
N GLN A 20 -3.27 -10.64 3.44
CA GLN A 20 -3.38 -9.87 2.22
C GLN A 20 -2.66 -10.70 1.17
N GLU A 21 -3.37 -11.05 0.10
CA GLU A 21 -2.75 -11.67 -1.07
C GLU A 21 -1.54 -10.79 -1.47
N PRO A 22 -0.38 -11.40 -1.78
CA PRO A 22 0.82 -10.65 -2.10
C PRO A 22 0.54 -9.70 -3.28
N SER A 23 0.53 -8.40 -3.01
CA SER A 23 0.29 -7.39 -4.05
C SER A 23 1.54 -7.26 -4.91
N VAL A 24 1.43 -7.59 -6.20
CA VAL A 24 2.46 -7.35 -7.21
C VAL A 24 2.03 -6.17 -8.07
N ILE A 25 2.88 -5.15 -8.14
CA ILE A 25 2.63 -4.00 -9.01
C ILE A 25 2.99 -4.40 -10.44
N SER A 26 1.97 -4.55 -11.28
CA SER A 26 2.14 -4.71 -12.72
C SER A 26 2.23 -3.35 -13.40
N LEU A 27 3.18 -3.18 -14.31
CA LEU A 27 3.26 -1.99 -15.16
C LEU A 27 2.10 -1.96 -16.15
N THR A 28 1.58 -0.76 -16.39
CA THR A 28 0.63 -0.49 -17.47
C THR A 28 1.34 -0.53 -18.83
N PRO A 29 0.61 -0.77 -19.94
CA PRO A 29 1.19 -0.71 -21.27
C PRO A 29 1.88 0.62 -21.59
N GLU A 30 1.37 1.72 -21.05
CA GLU A 30 1.94 3.06 -21.21
C GLU A 30 3.29 3.18 -20.49
N GLU A 31 3.40 2.74 -19.24
CA GLU A 31 4.66 2.76 -18.48
C GLU A 31 5.74 1.89 -19.13
N ILE A 32 5.35 0.76 -19.72
CA ILE A 32 6.26 -0.12 -20.50
C ILE A 32 6.71 0.60 -21.77
N SER A 33 5.78 1.17 -22.54
CA SER A 33 6.06 1.87 -23.80
C SER A 33 6.98 3.08 -23.58
N ASN A 34 6.69 3.86 -22.53
CA ASN A 34 7.48 5.02 -22.13
C ASN A 34 8.77 4.65 -21.38
N LYS A 35 8.98 3.37 -21.07
CA LYS A 35 10.10 2.84 -20.28
C LYS A 35 10.27 3.58 -18.94
N LYS A 36 9.16 3.98 -18.34
CA LYS A 36 9.13 4.80 -17.13
C LYS A 36 8.00 4.35 -16.21
N PHE A 37 8.36 4.04 -14.98
CA PHE A 37 7.46 3.77 -13.87
C PHE A 37 7.79 4.72 -12.73
N SER A 38 6.78 5.33 -12.11
CA SER A 38 6.94 6.18 -10.92
C SER A 38 5.84 5.88 -9.92
N LEU A 39 6.23 5.60 -8.68
CA LEU A 39 5.33 5.38 -7.56
C LEU A 39 5.90 6.13 -6.36
N GLU A 40 5.13 7.10 -5.86
CA GLU A 40 5.55 7.97 -4.77
C GLU A 40 4.64 7.75 -3.57
N TYR A 41 5.19 7.58 -2.38
CA TYR A 41 4.42 7.47 -1.15
C TYR A 41 4.54 8.75 -0.32
N ASN A 42 3.39 9.34 0.02
CA ASN A 42 3.31 10.46 0.96
C ASN A 42 2.86 9.95 2.33
N CYS A 43 3.80 9.89 3.28
CA CYS A 43 3.52 9.42 4.64
C CYS A 43 2.59 10.35 5.43
N ALA A 44 2.68 11.67 5.21
CA ALA A 44 1.84 12.65 5.90
C ALA A 44 0.36 12.48 5.52
N GLN A 45 0.09 12.23 4.24
CA GLN A 45 -1.27 12.06 3.71
C GLN A 45 -1.74 10.60 3.68
N ASP A 46 -0.85 9.65 3.99
CA ASP A 46 -1.10 8.21 3.90
C ASP A 46 -1.64 7.79 2.52
N CYS A 47 -0.95 8.21 1.46
CA CYS A 47 -1.35 7.86 0.10
C CYS A 47 -0.16 7.72 -0.85
N TYR A 48 -0.33 6.87 -1.85
CA TYR A 48 0.53 6.76 -3.01
C TYR A 48 0.01 7.60 -4.17
N THR A 49 0.95 8.12 -4.97
CA THR A 49 0.68 8.73 -6.28
C THR A 49 1.35 7.87 -7.35
N ARG A 50 0.57 7.45 -8.35
CA ARG A 50 1.05 6.74 -9.54
C ARG A 50 0.43 7.38 -10.78
N GLY A 51 1.22 8.12 -11.54
CA GLY A 51 0.69 8.94 -12.63
C GLY A 51 -0.31 9.98 -12.10
N THR A 52 -1.57 9.89 -12.54
CA THR A 52 -2.67 10.76 -12.09
C THR A 52 -3.51 10.13 -10.96
N GLU A 53 -3.24 8.88 -10.59
CA GLU A 53 -4.01 8.15 -9.59
C GLU A 53 -3.48 8.40 -8.17
N THR A 54 -4.40 8.52 -7.21
CA THR A 54 -4.10 8.58 -5.78
C THR A 54 -4.68 7.37 -5.07
N ILE A 55 -3.84 6.58 -4.41
CA ILE A 55 -4.21 5.35 -3.73
C ILE A 55 -3.99 5.54 -2.23
N LYS A 56 -5.04 5.39 -1.41
CA LYS A 56 -4.94 5.58 0.04
C LYS A 56 -4.37 4.35 0.75
N GLY A 57 -3.64 4.61 1.83
CA GLY A 57 -3.08 3.62 2.74
C GLY A 57 -1.71 3.13 2.33
N TRP A 58 -0.75 3.22 3.25
CA TRP A 58 0.62 2.73 3.07
C TRP A 58 0.71 1.24 2.74
N SER A 59 -0.24 0.42 3.21
CA SER A 59 -0.23 -1.01 2.96
C SER A 59 -0.82 -1.39 1.59
N ALA A 60 -1.35 -0.44 0.82
CA ALA A 60 -2.08 -0.73 -0.42
C ALA A 60 -1.22 -1.44 -1.49
N TYR A 61 0.07 -1.13 -1.55
CA TYR A 61 1.02 -1.77 -2.47
C TYR A 61 1.99 -2.72 -1.78
N ALA A 62 1.87 -2.91 -0.47
CA ALA A 62 2.74 -3.81 0.25
C ALA A 62 2.50 -5.25 -0.23
N ASN A 63 3.56 -5.87 -0.73
CA ASN A 63 3.57 -7.29 -1.01
C ASN A 63 3.67 -8.09 0.30
N PHE A 64 4.49 -7.57 1.22
CA PHE A 64 4.62 -8.02 2.59
C PHE A 64 4.66 -6.80 3.51
N ASN A 65 4.02 -6.88 4.69
CA ASN A 65 3.97 -5.79 5.67
C ASN A 65 4.06 -6.29 7.12
N GLY A 66 4.97 -7.23 7.37
CA GLY A 66 5.18 -7.83 8.68
C GLY A 66 5.54 -6.81 9.76
N SER A 67 4.68 -6.73 10.78
CA SER A 67 4.91 -5.96 12.00
C SER A 67 5.24 -4.47 11.77
N VAL A 68 4.72 -3.86 10.70
CA VAL A 68 4.83 -2.42 10.41
C VAL A 68 3.48 -1.73 10.63
N GLN A 69 3.51 -0.51 11.14
CA GLN A 69 2.36 0.38 11.29
C GLN A 69 2.72 1.81 10.89
N ARG A 70 1.72 2.60 10.49
CA ARG A 70 1.85 4.06 10.35
C ARG A 70 1.45 4.72 11.65
N LYS A 71 2.37 5.46 12.27
CA LYS A 71 2.08 6.25 13.47
C LYS A 71 1.96 7.73 13.10
N GLN A 72 0.90 8.36 13.60
CA GLN A 72 0.67 9.78 13.49
C GLN A 72 0.68 10.40 14.88
N GLU A 73 1.56 11.36 15.08
CA GLU A 73 1.74 12.07 16.35
C GLU A 73 1.36 13.54 16.15
N SER A 74 0.10 13.86 16.45
CA SER A 74 -0.47 15.20 16.22
C SER A 74 0.23 16.30 17.02
N ASP A 75 0.60 16.01 18.27
CA ASP A 75 1.30 16.97 19.15
C ASP A 75 2.65 17.37 18.57
N TRP A 76 3.34 16.42 17.93
CA TRP A 76 4.64 16.61 17.32
C TRP A 76 4.57 16.98 15.83
N LYS A 77 3.36 16.97 15.24
CA LYS A 77 3.12 17.14 13.80
C LYS A 77 3.94 16.17 12.94
N MET A 78 4.07 14.92 13.40
CA MET A 78 4.87 13.88 12.75
C MET A 78 3.99 12.75 12.22
N ALA A 79 4.38 12.17 11.09
CA ALA A 79 3.83 10.93 10.57
C ALA A 79 4.97 10.07 10.02
N TYR A 80 5.02 8.81 10.41
CA TYR A 80 6.10 7.90 10.03
C TYR A 80 5.63 6.44 10.06
N LEU A 81 6.33 5.58 9.32
CA LEU A 81 6.21 4.14 9.47
C LEU A 81 7.15 3.68 10.57
N CYS A 82 6.67 2.80 11.44
CA CYS A 82 7.47 2.19 12.48
C CYS A 82 7.04 0.73 12.68
N ARG A 83 7.85 0.01 13.45
CA ARG A 83 7.49 -1.30 13.94
C ARG A 83 6.24 -1.23 14.84
N SER A 84 5.41 -2.26 14.79
CA SER A 84 4.30 -2.46 15.73
C SER A 84 4.81 -2.57 17.16
N GLU A 85 4.00 -2.15 18.13
CA GLU A 85 4.42 -2.21 19.54
C GLU A 85 4.68 -3.67 19.97
N ASN A 86 5.70 -3.87 20.80
CA ASN A 86 6.14 -5.18 21.32
C ASN A 86 6.72 -6.16 20.29
N GLU A 87 6.75 -5.80 19.01
CA GLU A 87 7.46 -6.57 17.99
C GLU A 87 8.97 -6.33 18.09
N LYS A 88 9.78 -7.31 17.72
CA LYS A 88 11.26 -7.19 17.72
C LYS A 88 11.79 -6.71 16.37
N GLU A 89 11.15 -7.13 15.30
CA GLU A 89 11.54 -6.87 13.92
C GLU A 89 10.32 -6.42 13.12
N ALA A 90 10.57 -5.75 12.00
CA ALA A 90 9.54 -5.25 11.10
C ALA A 90 10.11 -5.16 9.70
N GLU A 91 9.32 -5.56 8.71
CA GLU A 91 9.70 -5.49 7.31
C GLU A 91 8.47 -5.17 6.46
N VAL A 92 8.67 -4.27 5.51
CA VAL A 92 7.71 -4.00 4.45
C VAL A 92 8.44 -4.12 3.12
N SER A 93 7.82 -4.80 2.16
CA SER A 93 8.37 -4.94 0.82
C SER A 93 7.29 -4.62 -0.22
N LEU A 94 7.72 -3.99 -1.31
CA LEU A 94 6.90 -3.77 -2.50
C LEU A 94 7.56 -4.54 -3.63
N ILE A 95 6.76 -5.30 -4.38
CA ILE A 95 7.24 -6.04 -5.55
C ILE A 95 6.66 -5.41 -6.80
N CYS A 96 7.54 -5.07 -7.74
CA CYS A 96 7.19 -4.55 -9.06
C CYS A 96 7.65 -5.54 -10.11
N SER A 97 6.78 -5.89 -11.05
CA SER A 97 7.07 -6.85 -12.12
C SER A 97 6.71 -6.27 -13.49
N THR A 98 7.57 -6.54 -14.47
CA THR A 98 7.33 -6.24 -15.89
C THR A 98 6.65 -7.40 -16.62
N SER A 99 6.49 -8.56 -15.98
CA SER A 99 5.94 -9.77 -16.61
C SER A 99 4.43 -9.84 -16.50
N PHE A 100 3.76 -9.96 -17.64
CA PHE A 100 2.39 -10.46 -17.73
C PHE A 100 2.42 -11.98 -17.49
N HIS A 101 1.63 -12.49 -16.55
CA HIS A 101 1.22 -13.89 -16.64
C HIS A 101 0.21 -13.97 -17.79
N GLN A 102 0.62 -14.58 -18.90
CA GLN A 102 -0.30 -15.08 -19.93
C GLN A 102 -1.02 -16.32 -19.41
#